data_AF-A0A6I4IMN1-F1
#
_entry.id   AF-A0A6I4IMN1-F1
#
_cell.length_a   1.000
_cell.length_b   1.000
_cell.length_c   1.000
_cell.angle_alpha   90.00
_cell.angle_beta   90.00
_cell.angle_gamma   90.00
#
_symmetry.space_group_name_H-M   'P 1'
#
loop_
_entity.id
_entity.type
_entity.pdbx_description
1 polymer ?
#
loop_
_entity_poly.entity_id
_entity_poly.type
_entity_poly.pdbx_seq_one_letter_code
_entity_poly.pdbx_strand_id
1 'polypeptide(L)' 'MNPFYRRLLTFGQLVQQMSKLNRTNYNDFFEVEHPGYQAYSKPKVVKPKLHFVNRCPKAKRAEIKQLFNLCFKNQIAA' A
#
# COMPACT_ATOMS: atom_id res chain seq x y z
N MET A 1 18.38 4.18 -0.32
CA MET A 1 17.20 3.34 -0.63
C MET A 1 16.17 4.18 -1.39
N ASN A 2 15.64 3.68 -2.51
CA ASN A 2 14.72 4.45 -3.37
C ASN A 2 13.40 4.79 -2.60
N PRO A 3 12.93 6.06 -2.63
CA PRO A 3 11.74 6.52 -1.89
C PRO A 3 10.47 5.69 -2.11
N PHE A 4 10.26 5.19 -3.33
CA PHE A 4 9.12 4.33 -3.66
C PHE A 4 9.16 3.04 -2.81
N TYR A 5 10.29 2.34 -2.83
CA TYR A 5 10.46 1.09 -2.09
C TYR A 5 10.46 1.30 -0.58
N ARG A 6 10.93 2.46 -0.09
CA ARG A 6 10.80 2.82 1.33
C ARG A 6 9.34 2.89 1.74
N ARG A 7 8.50 3.57 0.97
CA ARG A 7 7.05 3.66 1.24
C ARG A 7 6.36 2.31 1.11
N LEU A 8 6.74 1.49 0.14
CA LEU A 8 6.20 0.14 -0.04
C LEU A 8 6.53 -0.76 1.16
N LEU A 9 7.76 -0.70 1.65
CA LEU A 9 8.17 -1.41 2.86
C LEU A 9 7.39 -0.93 4.09
N THR A 10 7.27 0.38 4.28
CA THR A 10 6.48 0.97 5.37
C THR A 10 5.02 0.52 5.30
N PHE A 11 4.41 0.50 4.11
CA PHE A 11 3.06 -0.01 3.92
C PHE A 11 2.95 -1.49 4.33
N GLY A 12 3.87 -2.34 3.88
CA GLY A 12 3.89 -3.75 4.25
C GLY A 12 4.02 -3.97 5.76
N GLN A 13 4.87 -3.19 6.43
CA GLN A 13 5.03 -3.23 7.89
C GLN A 13 3.75 -2.83 8.63
N LEU A 14 3.06 -1.77 8.18
CA LEU A 14 1.79 -1.33 8.77
C LEU A 14 0.69 -2.37 8.60
N VAL A 15 0.57 -2.97 7.42
CA VAL A 15 -0.39 -4.06 7.18
C VAL A 15 -0.09 -5.28 8.03
N GLN A 16 1.19 -5.64 8.19
CA GLN A 16 1.60 -6.75 9.04
C GLN A 16 1.28 -6.50 10.52
N GLN A 17 1.51 -5.27 11.01
CA GLN A 17 1.11 -4.88 12.36
C GLN A 17 -0.41 -4.97 12.54
N MET A 18 -1.17 -4.44 11.59
CA MET A 18 -2.63 -4.51 11.59
C MET A 18 -3.14 -5.97 11.55
N SER A 19 -2.46 -6.84 10.80
CA SER A 19 -2.74 -8.28 10.71
C SER A 19 -2.60 -8.95 12.06
N LYS A 20 -1.51 -8.67 12.79
CA LYS A 20 -1.27 -9.17 14.14
C LYS A 20 -2.32 -8.68 15.14
N LEU A 21 -2.64 -7.39 15.11
CA LEU A 21 -3.64 -6.79 16.02
C LEU A 21 -5.04 -7.37 15.82
N ASN A 22 -5.45 -7.57 14.57
CA ASN A 22 -6.77 -8.10 14.23
C ASN A 22 -6.82 -9.63 14.14
N ARG A 23 -5.70 -10.34 14.40
CA ARG A 23 -5.57 -11.79 14.20
C ARG A 23 -6.10 -12.28 12.85
N THR A 24 -5.86 -11.49 11.80
CA THR A 24 -6.42 -11.70 10.45
C THR A 24 -5.28 -11.65 9.43
N ASN A 25 -5.19 -12.62 8.53
CA ASN A 25 -4.20 -12.58 7.45
C ASN A 25 -4.67 -11.61 6.35
N TYR A 26 -3.99 -10.47 6.19
CA TYR A 26 -4.34 -9.49 5.17
C TYR A 26 -3.71 -9.75 3.80
N ASN A 27 -2.72 -10.64 3.70
CA ASN A 27 -1.99 -10.90 2.47
C ASN A 27 -2.89 -11.46 1.35
N ASP A 28 -3.94 -12.21 1.71
CA ASP A 28 -4.85 -12.84 0.74
C ASP A 28 -5.92 -11.88 0.20
N PHE A 29 -5.94 -10.63 0.68
CA PHE A 29 -7.03 -9.70 0.38
C PHE A 29 -6.68 -8.64 -0.65
N PHE A 30 -5.41 -8.42 -0.96
CA PHE A 30 -5.00 -7.37 -1.87
C PHE A 30 -3.67 -7.67 -2.55
N GLU A 31 -3.46 -7.03 -3.69
CA GLU A 31 -2.22 -7.07 -4.46
C GLU A 31 -1.79 -5.64 -4.80
N VAL A 32 -0.48 -5.41 -4.85
CA VAL A 32 0.09 -4.11 -5.22
C VAL A 32 0.81 -4.25 -6.55
N GLU A 33 0.32 -3.58 -7.58
CA GLU A 33 0.91 -3.58 -8.91
C GLU A 33 2.11 -2.62 -8.96
N HIS A 34 3.28 -3.16 -9.28
CA HIS A 34 4.50 -2.38 -9.41
C HIS A 34 4.47 -1.52 -10.69
N PRO A 35 4.71 -0.20 -10.62
CA PRO A 35 4.56 0.73 -11.75
C PRO A 35 5.76 0.73 -12.73
N GLY A 36 6.46 -0.41 -12.84
CA GLY A 36 7.60 -0.60 -13.76
C GLY A 36 8.67 0.49 -13.67
N TYR A 37 9.02 1.05 -14.84
CA TYR A 37 10.06 2.08 -15.00
C TYR A 37 9.80 3.35 -14.16
N GLN A 38 8.53 3.69 -13.89
CA GLN A 38 8.19 4.92 -13.15
C GLN A 38 8.70 4.87 -11.71
N ALA A 39 8.75 3.69 -11.09
CA ALA A 39 9.31 3.51 -9.75
C ALA A 39 10.79 3.93 -9.66
N TYR A 40 11.51 3.91 -10.79
CA TYR A 40 12.92 4.29 -10.88
C TYR A 40 13.09 5.74 -11.34
N SER A 41 12.32 6.20 -12.33
CA SER A 41 12.47 7.54 -12.90
C SER A 41 11.81 8.65 -12.08
N LYS A 42 10.70 8.35 -11.39
CA LYS A 42 9.93 9.32 -10.61
C LYS A 42 9.57 8.79 -9.21
N PRO A 43 10.55 8.33 -8.42
CA PRO A 43 10.29 7.57 -7.20
C PRO A 43 9.57 8.35 -6.10
N LYS A 44 9.53 9.68 -6.15
CA LYS A 44 8.85 10.50 -5.12
C LYS A 44 7.36 10.67 -5.36
N VAL A 45 6.92 10.72 -6.62
CA VAL A 45 5.53 11.03 -7.02
C VAL A 45 4.73 9.79 -7.45
N VAL A 46 5.41 8.68 -7.68
CA VAL A 46 4.78 7.46 -8.18
C VAL A 46 4.03 6.74 -7.06
N LYS A 47 2.76 6.45 -7.37
CA LYS A 47 1.83 5.69 -6.54
C LYS A 47 1.51 4.38 -7.27
N PRO A 48 1.74 3.21 -6.65
CA PRO A 48 1.39 1.93 -7.26
C PRO A 48 -0.14 1.75 -7.29
N LYS A 49 -0.64 0.77 -8.06
CA LYS A 49 -2.06 0.41 -7.99
C LYS A 49 -2.28 -0.62 -6.89
N LEU A 50 -3.40 -0.48 -6.18
CA LEU A 50 -3.84 -1.41 -5.15
C LEU A 50 -5.09 -2.11 -5.65
N HIS A 51 -4.99 -3.42 -5.85
CA HIS A 51 -6.10 -4.27 -6.26
C HIS A 51 -6.60 -5.06 -5.05
N PHE A 52 -7.92 -5.17 -4.88
CA PHE A 52 -8.50 -5.97 -3.82
C PHE A 52 -9.11 -7.23 -4.41
N VAL A 53 -8.84 -8.37 -3.77
CA VAL A 53 -9.46 -9.64 -4.14
C VAL A 53 -10.94 -9.60 -3.73
N ASN A 54 -11.82 -10.19 -4.54
CA ASN A 54 -13.29 -10.13 -4.33
C ASN A 54 -13.74 -10.60 -2.95
N ARG A 55 -12.95 -11.44 -2.27
CA ARG A 55 -13.23 -11.97 -0.93
C ARG A 55 -12.93 -10.99 0.22
N CYS A 56 -12.31 -9.83 -0.04
CA CYS A 56 -11.96 -8.88 1.03
C CYS A 56 -13.20 -8.13 1.55
N PRO A 57 -13.51 -8.16 2.86
CA PRO A 57 -14.61 -7.41 3.45
C PRO A 57 -14.46 -5.89 3.26
N LYS A 58 -15.58 -5.19 3.03
CA LYS A 58 -15.57 -3.73 2.76
C LYS A 58 -14.87 -2.91 3.86
N ALA A 59 -15.08 -3.26 5.14
CA ALA A 59 -14.41 -2.62 6.26
C ALA A 59 -12.88 -2.77 6.18
N LYS A 60 -12.39 -3.96 5.87
CA LYS A 60 -10.95 -4.25 5.73
C LYS A 60 -10.34 -3.59 4.49
N ARG A 61 -11.09 -3.49 3.39
CA ARG A 61 -10.69 -2.69 2.22
C ARG A 61 -10.47 -1.22 2.59
N ALA A 62 -11.36 -0.65 3.40
CA ALA A 62 -11.23 0.74 3.83
C ALA A 62 -9.99 0.96 4.69
N GLU A 63 -9.74 0.09 5.68
CA GLU A 63 -8.54 0.12 6.54
C GLU A 63 -7.24 0.04 5.71
N ILE A 64 -7.12 -0.95 4.82
CA ILE A 64 -5.94 -1.14 3.96
C ILE A 64 -5.76 0.06 3.02
N LYS A 65 -6.85 0.59 2.45
CA LYS A 65 -6.80 1.77 1.55
C LYS A 65 -6.36 3.03 2.30
N GLN A 66 -6.75 3.20 3.56
CA GLN A 66 -6.28 4.31 4.39
C GLN A 66 -4.78 4.22 4.64
N LEU A 67 -4.27 3.05 5.05
CA LEU A 67 -2.83 2.83 5.24
C LEU A 67 -2.05 3.06 3.94
N PHE A 68 -2.55 2.51 2.82
CA PHE A 68 -1.93 2.69 1.51
C PHE A 68 -1.85 4.16 1.11
N ASN A 69 -2.93 4.91 1.33
CA ASN A 69 -2.93 6.35 1.08
C ASN A 69 -2.00 7.08 2.04
N LEU A 70 -1.94 6.74 3.33
CA LEU A 70 -0.99 7.37 4.26
C LEU A 70 0.45 7.24 3.76
N CYS A 71 0.82 6.06 3.25
CA CYS A 71 2.15 5.83 2.71
C CYS A 71 2.41 6.60 1.41
N PHE A 72 1.44 6.68 0.48
CA PHE A 72 1.67 7.17 -0.88
C PHE A 72 0.96 8.50 -1.26
N LYS A 73 0.21 9.16 -0.36
CA LYS A 73 -0.61 10.36 -0.64
C LYS A 73 0.09 11.69 -0.34
N ASN A 74 1.22 11.70 0.38
CA ASN A 74 1.99 12.92 0.61
C ASN A 74 2.79 13.32 -0.64
N GLN A 75 2.15 13.90 -1.66
CA GLN A 75 2.63 15.00 -2.53
C GLN A 75 1.64 15.29 -3.68
N ILE A 76 0.39 15.66 -3.36
CA ILE A 76 -0.38 16.59 -4.19
C ILE A 76 -0.77 17.75 -3.27
N ALA A 77 0.18 18.66 -3.09
CA ALA A 77 -0.01 20.01 -2.59
C ALA A 77 1.28 20.76 -2.98
N ALA A 78 1.38 21.03 -4.28
CA ALA A 78 2.14 22.15 -4.80
C ALA A 78 1.15 23.32 -4.90
#